data_AF-A0A520ET97-F1
#
_entry.id   AF-A0A520ET97-F1
#
_cell.length_a   1.000
_cell.length_b   1.000
_cell.length_c   1.000
_cell.angle_alpha   90.00
_cell.angle_beta   90.00
_cell.angle_gamma   90.00
#
_symmetry.space_group_name_H-M   'P 1'
#
loop_
_entity.id
_entity.type
_entity.pdbx_description
1 polymer ?
#
loop_
_entity_poly.entity_id
_entity_poly.type
_entity_poly.pdbx_seq_one_letter_code
_entity_poly.pdbx_strand_id
1 'polypeptide(L)'
;MLHRWAARLAHLPLLGGAVPVIGLAAATVLAIVAAGAIVVRIRRGRPLGSPVGGLSALGLAAALLVATAVLTNLTVTRYPTAASALGRAPVVHVEGHGRLFDVEVPGTVSQFRARPATVYLPAAYDDGADDLPVLVLLTGQPGHVVDWIEGGRLPQTMDAFAARHGGVAPVVVVADGLGDTEA
;
A
#
# COMPACT_ATOMS: atom_id res chain seq x y z
N MET A 1 26.57 -18.68 -3.93
CA MET A 1 25.99 -18.76 -5.29
C MET A 1 24.53 -18.27 -5.39
N LEU A 2 23.68 -18.42 -4.36
CA LEU A 2 22.25 -18.02 -4.39
C LEU A 2 21.99 -16.50 -4.39
N HIS A 3 22.89 -15.70 -3.81
CA HIS A 3 22.76 -14.24 -3.63
C HIS A 3 22.84 -13.45 -4.95
N ARG A 4 23.47 -13.99 -5.99
CA ARG A 4 23.58 -13.33 -7.30
C ARG A 4 22.33 -13.46 -8.16
N TRP A 5 21.45 -14.41 -7.85
CA TRP A 5 20.22 -14.65 -8.61
C TRP A 5 19.08 -13.74 -8.15
N ALA A 6 18.99 -13.42 -6.86
CA ALA A 6 17.99 -12.50 -6.32
C ALA A 6 18.13 -11.07 -6.90
N ALA A 7 19.36 -10.57 -7.03
CA ALA A 7 19.64 -9.28 -7.65
C ALA A 7 19.31 -9.25 -9.16
N ARG A 8 19.27 -10.42 -9.83
CA ARG A 8 18.90 -10.52 -11.24
C ARG A 8 17.39 -10.49 -11.51
N LEU A 9 16.58 -10.81 -10.51
CA LEU A 9 15.12 -10.75 -10.63
C LEU A 9 14.56 -9.36 -10.30
N ALA A 10 15.29 -8.56 -9.51
CA ALA A 10 14.88 -7.23 -9.08
C ALA A 10 14.77 -6.19 -10.22
N HIS A 11 15.37 -6.45 -11.39
CA HIS A 11 15.34 -5.55 -12.56
C HIS A 11 14.46 -6.07 -13.71
N LEU A 12 13.73 -7.17 -13.51
CA LEU A 12 12.75 -7.59 -14.50
C LEU A 12 11.59 -6.59 -14.52
N PRO A 13 11.21 -6.05 -15.70
CA PRO A 13 10.12 -5.07 -15.84
C PRO A 13 8.74 -5.63 -15.51
N LEU A 14 8.67 -6.89 -15.03
CA LEU A 14 7.46 -7.56 -14.55
C LEU A 14 6.88 -6.90 -13.28
N LEU A 15 7.65 -6.04 -12.60
CA LEU A 15 7.21 -5.24 -11.45
C LEU A 15 6.89 -3.77 -11.82
N GLY A 16 6.88 -3.43 -13.11
CA GLY A 16 6.36 -2.15 -13.60
C GLY A 16 4.83 -2.20 -13.66
N GLY A 17 4.16 -1.20 -13.09
CA GLY A 17 2.76 -1.20 -12.61
C GLY A 17 1.64 -1.66 -13.56
N ALA A 18 1.89 -1.98 -14.82
CA ALA A 18 0.90 -2.55 -15.74
C ALA A 18 0.90 -4.10 -15.78
N VAL A 19 2.06 -4.74 -15.54
CA VAL A 19 2.19 -6.21 -15.69
C VAL A 19 1.44 -7.03 -14.62
N PRO A 20 1.42 -6.63 -13.33
CA PRO A 20 0.63 -7.35 -12.32
C PRO A 20 -0.86 -7.30 -12.64
N VAL A 21 -1.34 -6.16 -13.15
CA VAL A 21 -2.75 -5.88 -13.42
C VAL A 21 -3.28 -6.73 -14.59
N ILE A 22 -2.49 -6.90 -15.65
CA ILE A 22 -2.86 -7.72 -16.82
C ILE A 22 -2.91 -9.21 -16.43
N GLY A 23 -1.94 -9.69 -15.65
CA GLY A 23 -1.93 -11.08 -15.16
C GLY A 23 -3.12 -11.41 -14.26
N LEU A 24 -3.53 -10.45 -13.42
CA LEU A 24 -4.68 -10.58 -12.53
C LEU A 24 -6.02 -10.55 -13.26
N ALA A 25 -6.18 -9.66 -14.24
CA ALA A 25 -7.39 -9.60 -15.06
C ALA A 25 -7.60 -10.94 -15.80
N ALA A 26 -6.52 -11.51 -16.35
CA ALA A 26 -6.55 -12.82 -16.99
C ALA A 26 -6.96 -13.94 -16.01
N ALA A 27 -6.40 -13.95 -14.79
CA ALA A 27 -6.75 -14.95 -13.77
C ALA A 27 -8.22 -14.86 -13.31
N THR A 28 -8.73 -13.64 -13.16
CA THR A 28 -10.12 -13.37 -12.77
C THR A 28 -11.10 -13.82 -13.85
N VAL A 29 -10.80 -13.51 -15.12
CA VAL A 29 -11.59 -13.99 -16.27
C VAL A 29 -11.58 -15.51 -16.34
N LEU A 30 -10.43 -16.15 -16.13
CA LEU A 30 -10.34 -17.62 -16.12
C LEU A 30 -11.16 -18.25 -14.99
N ALA A 31 -11.17 -17.65 -13.80
CA ALA A 31 -11.98 -18.11 -12.68
C ALA A 31 -13.49 -17.99 -12.96
N ILE A 32 -13.94 -16.87 -13.56
CA ILE A 32 -15.33 -16.67 -13.98
C ILE A 32 -15.74 -17.70 -15.04
N VAL A 33 -14.88 -17.94 -16.04
CA VAL A 33 -15.12 -18.93 -17.09
C VAL A 33 -15.19 -20.35 -16.52
N ALA A 34 -14.31 -20.69 -15.58
CA ALA A 34 -14.32 -22.00 -14.91
C ALA A 34 -15.59 -22.20 -14.07
N ALA A 35 -16.00 -21.19 -13.29
CA ALA A 35 -17.24 -21.22 -12.53
C ALA A 35 -18.48 -21.34 -13.45
N GLY A 36 -18.50 -20.59 -14.55
CA GLY A 36 -19.55 -20.68 -15.57
C GLY A 36 -19.62 -22.08 -16.21
N ALA A 37 -18.47 -22.69 -16.52
CA ALA A 37 -18.40 -24.03 -17.07
C ALA A 37 -18.90 -25.10 -16.09
N ILE A 38 -18.62 -24.94 -14.79
CA ILE A 38 -19.13 -25.81 -13.72
C ILE A 38 -20.66 -25.70 -13.62
N VAL A 39 -21.21 -24.48 -13.64
CA VAL A 39 -22.67 -24.23 -13.61
C VAL A 39 -23.38 -24.81 -14.84
N VAL A 40 -22.81 -24.61 -16.04
CA VAL A 40 -23.35 -25.18 -17.29
C VAL A 40 -23.34 -26.71 -17.25
N ARG A 41 -22.30 -27.32 -16.65
CA ARG A 41 -22.20 -28.77 -16.50
C ARG A 41 -23.27 -29.33 -15.56
N ILE A 42 -23.53 -28.64 -14.44
CA ILE A 42 -24.62 -28.98 -13.50
C ILE A 42 -25.97 -28.88 -14.21
N ARG A 43 -26.23 -27.80 -14.96
CA ARG A 43 -27.49 -27.62 -15.72
C ARG A 43 -27.70 -28.69 -16.80
N ARG A 44 -26.62 -29.24 -17.37
CA ARG A 44 -26.67 -30.34 -18.35
C ARG A 44 -26.80 -31.74 -17.72
N GLY A 45 -27.03 -31.83 -16.40
CA GLY A 45 -27.24 -33.10 -15.70
C GLY A 45 -26.00 -33.99 -15.62
N ARG A 46 -24.80 -33.45 -15.89
CA ARG A 46 -23.55 -34.19 -15.76
C ARG A 46 -23.10 -34.16 -14.30
N PRO A 47 -22.89 -35.31 -13.65
CA PRO A 47 -22.46 -35.33 -12.26
C PRO A 47 -21.12 -34.59 -12.14
N LEU A 48 -21.01 -33.70 -11.16
CA LEU A 48 -19.72 -33.36 -10.58
C LEU A 48 -19.12 -34.68 -10.09
N GLY A 49 -17.80 -34.86 -10.18
CA GLY A 49 -17.14 -35.99 -9.52
C GLY A 49 -17.34 -35.93 -7.99
N SER A 50 -16.40 -36.46 -7.22
CA SER A 50 -16.52 -36.41 -5.75
C SER A 50 -16.85 -34.98 -5.25
N PRO A 51 -17.74 -34.83 -4.26
CA PRO A 51 -18.15 -33.52 -3.72
C PRO A 51 -16.94 -32.70 -3.23
N VAL A 52 -15.87 -33.39 -2.83
CA VAL A 52 -14.58 -32.82 -2.45
C VAL A 52 -13.95 -32.01 -3.59
N GLY A 53 -14.05 -32.47 -4.84
CA GLY A 53 -13.46 -31.80 -6.01
C GLY A 53 -14.14 -30.46 -6.36
N GLY A 54 -15.46 -30.37 -6.16
CA GLY A 54 -16.20 -29.12 -6.36
C GLY A 54 -15.88 -28.07 -5.29
N LEU A 55 -15.78 -28.50 -4.03
CA LEU A 55 -15.40 -27.63 -2.91
C LEU A 55 -13.97 -27.13 -3.03
N SER A 56 -13.03 -27.97 -3.47
CA SER A 56 -11.64 -27.53 -3.70
C SER A 56 -11.52 -26.52 -4.86
N ALA A 57 -12.34 -26.66 -5.90
CA ALA A 57 -12.34 -25.72 -7.03
C ALA A 57 -12.90 -24.34 -6.63
N LEU A 58 -13.98 -24.31 -5.84
CA LEU A 58 -14.53 -23.07 -5.30
C LEU A 58 -13.56 -22.40 -4.31
N GLY A 59 -12.92 -23.18 -3.44
CA GLY A 59 -11.90 -22.67 -2.52
C GLY A 59 -10.71 -22.05 -3.26
N LEU A 60 -10.23 -22.70 -4.33
CA LEU A 60 -9.15 -22.16 -5.15
C LEU A 60 -9.55 -20.87 -5.88
N ALA A 61 -10.76 -20.82 -6.44
CA ALA A 61 -11.27 -19.61 -7.10
C ALA A 61 -11.42 -18.43 -6.11
N ALA A 62 -11.95 -18.69 -4.91
CA ALA A 62 -12.04 -17.68 -3.86
C ALA A 62 -10.67 -17.17 -3.42
N ALA A 63 -9.70 -18.07 -3.22
CA ALA A 63 -8.33 -17.70 -2.87
C ALA A 63 -7.66 -16.83 -3.96
N LEU A 64 -7.86 -17.16 -5.23
CA LEU A 64 -7.37 -16.36 -6.36
C LEU A 64 -8.03 -14.97 -6.42
N LEU A 65 -9.33 -14.87 -6.18
CA LEU A 65 -10.02 -13.57 -6.12
C LEU A 65 -9.50 -12.70 -4.98
N VAL A 66 -9.29 -13.28 -3.80
CA VAL A 66 -8.72 -12.56 -2.65
C VAL A 66 -7.28 -12.12 -2.95
N ALA A 67 -6.45 -13.00 -3.48
CA ALA A 67 -5.08 -12.66 -3.87
C ALA A 67 -5.05 -11.53 -4.91
N THR A 68 -5.95 -11.57 -5.89
CA THR A 68 -6.15 -10.52 -6.89
C THR A 68 -6.54 -9.18 -6.25
N ALA A 69 -7.52 -9.19 -5.34
CA ALA A 69 -7.97 -7.97 -4.66
C ALA A 69 -6.86 -7.37 -3.79
N VAL A 70 -6.13 -8.20 -3.03
CA VAL A 70 -4.99 -7.76 -2.21
C VAL A 70 -3.90 -7.17 -3.09
N LEU A 71 -3.51 -7.84 -4.18
CA LEU A 71 -2.43 -7.34 -5.03
C LEU A 71 -2.83 -6.06 -5.75
N THR A 72 -4.08 -5.97 -6.25
CA THR A 72 -4.63 -4.72 -6.81
C THR A 72 -4.58 -3.60 -5.78
N ASN A 73 -4.90 -3.90 -4.51
CA ASN A 73 -4.81 -2.92 -3.45
C ASN A 73 -3.37 -2.46 -3.19
N LEU A 74 -2.41 -3.38 -3.18
CA LEU A 74 -0.99 -3.05 -2.99
C LEU A 74 -0.40 -2.26 -4.17
N THR A 75 -0.93 -2.40 -5.38
CA THR A 75 -0.34 -1.78 -6.58
C THR A 75 -1.09 -0.56 -7.11
N VAL A 76 -2.41 -0.50 -6.97
CA VAL A 76 -3.27 0.49 -7.65
C VAL A 76 -4.03 1.35 -6.65
N THR A 77 -4.80 0.75 -5.75
CA THR A 77 -5.77 1.52 -4.96
C THR A 77 -5.27 1.96 -3.59
N ARG A 78 -4.27 1.27 -3.02
CA ARG A 78 -3.63 1.57 -1.73
C ARG A 78 -4.61 1.92 -0.61
N TYR A 79 -5.77 1.24 -0.57
CA TYR A 79 -6.75 1.38 0.50
C TYR A 79 -6.17 0.87 1.82
N PRO A 80 -6.58 1.43 2.96
CA PRO A 80 -6.20 0.94 4.27
C PRO A 80 -6.53 -0.56 4.38
N THR A 81 -5.54 -1.34 4.80
CA THR A 81 -5.74 -2.75 5.10
C THR A 81 -6.66 -2.92 6.31
N ALA A 82 -7.25 -4.10 6.50
CA ALA A 82 -8.04 -4.39 7.70
C ALA A 82 -7.26 -4.15 9.01
N ALA A 83 -5.93 -4.30 9.00
CA ALA A 83 -5.09 -4.01 10.16
C ALA A 83 -5.06 -2.50 10.48
N SER A 84 -4.91 -1.63 9.48
CA SER A 84 -4.96 -0.17 9.66
C SER A 84 -6.37 0.32 9.97
N ALA A 85 -7.42 -0.30 9.40
CA ALA A 85 -8.81 0.00 9.74
C ALA A 85 -9.14 -0.36 11.21
N LEU A 86 -8.44 -1.33 11.77
CA LEU A 86 -8.50 -1.69 13.20
C LEU A 86 -7.55 -0.85 14.07
N GLY A 87 -7.00 0.25 13.54
CA GLY A 87 -6.14 1.19 14.27
C GLY A 87 -4.71 0.70 14.50
N ARG A 88 -4.27 -0.38 13.83
CA ARG A 88 -2.87 -0.85 13.92
C ARG A 88 -2.03 -0.18 12.84
N ALA A 89 -1.71 1.10 13.05
CA ALA A 89 -0.70 1.78 12.25
C ALA A 89 0.69 1.29 12.66
N PRO A 90 1.56 0.87 11.73
CA PRO A 90 2.93 0.51 12.06
C PRO A 90 3.71 1.77 12.42
N VAL A 91 3.82 2.05 13.73
CA VAL A 91 4.78 3.03 14.24
C VAL A 91 6.10 2.31 14.41
N VAL A 92 7.00 2.46 13.43
CA VAL A 92 8.36 1.94 13.53
C VAL A 92 9.22 3.05 14.15
N HIS A 93 9.48 2.94 15.45
CA HIS A 93 10.51 3.74 16.10
C HIS A 93 11.82 2.97 16.06
N VAL A 94 12.86 3.57 15.49
CA VAL A 94 14.22 3.06 15.53
C VAL A 94 15.05 4.11 16.26
N GLU A 95 15.76 3.71 17.32
CA GLU A 95 16.61 4.63 18.08
C GLU A 95 17.64 5.29 17.15
N GLY A 96 17.76 6.62 17.24
CA GLY A 96 18.64 7.43 16.39
C GLY A 96 18.09 7.78 15.00
N HIS A 97 16.86 7.38 14.68
CA HIS A 97 16.18 7.71 13.42
C HIS A 97 14.90 8.50 13.66
N GLY A 98 14.45 9.24 12.64
CA GLY A 98 13.15 9.90 12.71
C GLY A 98 11.99 8.90 12.77
N ARG A 99 10.86 9.36 13.32
CA ARG A 99 9.64 8.57 13.49
C ARG A 99 8.51 9.08 12.59
N LEU A 100 7.65 8.18 12.16
CA LEU A 100 6.44 8.47 11.40
C LEU A 100 5.21 8.26 12.26
N PHE A 101 4.23 9.15 12.13
CA PHE A 101 2.90 8.96 12.70
C PHE A 101 1.86 9.68 11.86
N ASP A 102 0.62 9.16 11.92
CA ASP A 102 -0.50 9.77 11.22
C ASP A 102 -1.21 10.78 12.12
N VAL A 103 -1.69 11.86 11.52
CA VAL A 103 -2.45 12.92 12.18
C VAL A 103 -3.64 13.33 11.32
N GLU A 104 -4.78 13.55 11.97
CA GLU A 104 -5.94 14.12 11.32
C GLU A 104 -5.81 15.65 11.26
N VAL A 105 -5.96 16.23 10.07
CA VAL A 105 -5.93 17.69 9.87
C VAL A 105 -7.36 18.16 9.56
N PRO A 106 -8.06 18.79 10.53
CA PRO A 106 -9.45 19.16 10.34
C PRO A 106 -9.59 20.30 9.33
N GLY A 107 -10.44 20.13 8.32
CA GLY A 107 -10.77 21.15 7.32
C GLY A 107 -11.73 22.23 7.85
N THR A 108 -11.43 22.88 8.97
CA THR A 108 -12.34 23.83 9.64
C THR A 108 -12.75 25.02 8.77
N VAL A 109 -11.87 25.46 7.86
CA VAL A 109 -12.13 26.58 6.93
C VAL A 109 -12.66 26.08 5.59
N SER A 110 -11.95 25.13 4.97
CA SER A 110 -12.30 24.62 3.62
C SER A 110 -13.48 23.65 3.61
N GLN A 111 -13.87 23.11 4.77
CA GLN A 111 -14.80 21.99 4.92
C GLN A 111 -14.35 20.72 4.18
N PHE A 112 -13.09 20.68 3.76
CA PHE A 112 -12.52 19.56 3.02
C PHE A 112 -12.21 18.40 3.95
N ARG A 113 -12.65 17.20 3.57
CA ARG A 113 -12.30 15.96 4.27
C ARG A 113 -11.09 15.32 3.59
N ALA A 114 -9.91 15.66 4.12
CA ALA A 114 -8.66 15.03 3.72
C ALA A 114 -8.52 13.65 4.36
N ARG A 115 -7.81 12.74 3.69
CA ARG A 115 -7.27 11.54 4.35
C ARG A 115 -6.26 11.96 5.44
N PRO A 116 -6.00 11.11 6.46
CA PRO A 116 -4.98 11.40 7.47
C PRO A 116 -3.64 11.77 6.84
N ALA A 117 -3.01 12.82 7.36
CA ALA A 117 -1.67 13.22 6.97
C ALA A 117 -0.63 12.38 7.72
N THR A 118 0.52 12.13 7.11
CA THR A 118 1.64 11.46 7.79
C THR A 118 2.73 12.47 8.09
N VAL A 119 3.22 12.48 9.33
CA VAL A 119 4.29 13.37 9.79
C VAL A 119 5.56 12.57 10.04
N TYR A 120 6.66 13.00 9.44
CA TYR A 120 8.01 12.61 9.81
C TYR A 120 8.56 13.61 10.83
N LEU A 121 9.00 13.08 11.97
CA LEU A 121 9.62 13.84 13.05
C LEU A 121 11.06 13.35 13.22
N PRO A 122 12.07 14.21 13.03
CA PRO A 122 13.47 13.80 13.16
C PRO A 122 13.83 13.50 14.62
N ALA A 123 14.81 12.62 14.83
CA ALA A 123 15.28 12.26 16.18
C ALA A 123 15.71 13.50 17.01
N ALA A 124 16.32 14.50 16.37
CA ALA A 124 16.72 15.74 17.03
C ALA A 124 15.56 16.49 17.71
N TYR A 125 14.31 16.31 17.27
CA TYR A 125 13.15 16.88 17.96
C TYR A 125 12.99 16.29 19.37
N ASP A 126 13.16 14.98 19.52
CA ASP A 126 13.07 14.30 20.81
C ASP A 126 14.30 14.64 21.70
N ASP A 127 15.43 15.00 21.09
CA ASP A 127 16.63 15.51 21.79
C ASP A 127 16.52 16.99 22.21
N GLY A 128 15.39 17.65 21.94
CA GLY A 128 15.12 19.04 22.34
C GLY A 128 15.59 20.10 21.34
N ALA A 129 15.76 19.75 20.06
CA ALA A 129 16.00 20.76 19.03
C ALA A 129 14.75 21.64 18.83
N ASP A 130 14.92 22.93 19.09
CA ASP A 130 13.91 23.95 18.83
C ASP A 130 14.01 24.51 17.40
N ASP A 131 12.93 25.14 16.92
CA ASP A 131 12.85 25.86 15.63
C ASP A 131 13.18 25.03 14.37
N LEU A 132 12.81 23.75 14.36
CA LEU A 132 12.93 22.92 13.16
C LEU A 132 12.04 23.43 12.02
N PRO A 133 12.58 23.62 10.80
CA PRO A 133 11.76 24.03 9.66
C PRO A 133 10.73 22.94 9.33
N VAL A 134 9.56 23.39 8.87
CA VAL A 134 8.48 22.49 8.44
C VAL A 134 8.41 22.45 6.92
N LEU A 135 8.49 21.25 6.36
CA LEU A 135 8.26 20.99 4.94
C LEU A 135 6.89 20.35 4.76
N VAL A 136 6.02 20.98 3.97
CA VAL A 136 4.71 20.42 3.62
C VAL A 136 4.77 19.84 2.22
N LEU A 137 4.51 18.54 2.10
CA LEU A 137 4.46 17.81 0.85
C LEU A 137 3.00 17.46 0.53
N LEU A 138 2.62 17.67 -0.73
CA LEU A 138 1.30 17.30 -1.25
C LEU A 138 1.41 16.14 -2.22
N THR A 139 0.36 15.33 -2.28
CA THR A 139 0.24 14.22 -3.22
C THR A 139 -0.15 14.70 -4.62
N GLY A 140 0.43 14.10 -5.68
CA GLY A 140 0.02 14.35 -7.07
C GLY A 140 -1.28 13.62 -7.45
N GLN A 141 -1.76 13.81 -8.70
CA GLN A 141 -2.93 13.08 -9.23
C GLN A 141 -2.56 12.06 -10.32
N PRO A 142 -2.97 10.78 -10.18
CA PRO A 142 -3.47 10.14 -8.96
C PRO A 142 -2.36 10.00 -7.89
N GLY A 143 -2.71 9.90 -6.60
CA GLY A 143 -1.71 9.73 -5.54
C GLY A 143 -2.26 9.54 -4.13
N HIS A 144 -1.40 9.04 -3.24
CA HIS A 144 -1.68 8.81 -1.82
C HIS A 144 -0.49 9.28 -0.96
N VAL A 145 -0.77 9.68 0.29
CA VAL A 145 0.24 10.08 1.29
C VAL A 145 1.37 9.04 1.43
N VAL A 146 1.03 7.76 1.41
CA VAL A 146 1.98 6.64 1.53
C VAL A 146 2.98 6.58 0.38
N ASP A 147 2.70 7.17 -0.78
CA ASP A 147 3.59 7.16 -1.94
C ASP A 147 4.89 7.92 -1.67
N TRP A 148 4.84 8.99 -0.87
CA TRP A 148 6.03 9.71 -0.41
C TRP A 148 6.87 8.87 0.55
N ILE A 149 6.22 8.01 1.35
CA ILE A 149 6.89 7.16 2.34
C ILE A 149 7.56 5.97 1.65
N GLU A 150 6.80 5.18 0.90
CA GLU A 150 7.29 3.94 0.28
C GLU A 150 8.07 4.21 -1.01
N GLY A 151 7.47 4.97 -1.94
CA GLY A 151 8.05 5.26 -3.25
C GLY A 151 9.11 6.35 -3.16
N GLY A 152 8.79 7.43 -2.42
CA GLY A 152 9.68 8.56 -2.22
C GLY A 152 10.83 8.29 -1.25
N ARG A 153 10.74 7.24 -0.43
CA ARG A 153 11.72 6.91 0.62
C ARG A 153 11.99 8.11 1.53
N LEU A 154 10.93 8.82 1.90
CA LEU A 154 11.02 10.03 2.70
C LEU A 154 11.81 9.82 4.00
N PRO A 155 11.54 8.79 4.83
CA PRO A 155 12.27 8.60 6.09
C PRO A 155 13.77 8.42 5.87
N GLN A 156 14.16 7.57 4.91
CA GLN A 156 15.57 7.32 4.61
C GLN A 156 16.26 8.57 4.07
N THR A 157 15.55 9.38 3.30
CA THR A 157 16.07 10.64 2.76
C THR A 157 16.29 11.67 3.86
N MET A 158 15.34 11.79 4.79
CA MET A 158 15.44 12.72 5.91
C MET A 158 16.47 12.28 6.96
N ASP A 159 16.57 10.99 7.26
CA ASP A 159 17.62 10.44 8.12
C ASP A 159 19.02 10.68 7.51
N ALA A 160 19.17 10.46 6.20
CA ALA A 160 20.43 10.74 5.50
C ALA A 160 20.75 12.24 5.46
N PHE A 161 19.72 13.09 5.38
CA PHE A 161 19.89 14.53 5.51
C PHE A 161 20.37 14.90 6.91
N ALA A 162 19.69 14.41 7.96
CA ALA A 162 20.06 14.62 9.36
C ALA A 162 21.52 14.22 9.64
N ALA A 163 21.92 13.03 9.17
CA ALA A 163 23.29 12.53 9.34
C ALA A 163 24.37 13.46 8.73
N ARG A 164 24.02 14.24 7.70
CA ARG A 164 24.93 15.19 7.05
C ARG A 164 24.88 16.60 7.66
N HIS A 165 23.90 16.89 8.50
CA HIS A 165 23.63 18.22 9.07
C HIS A 165 23.60 18.20 10.60
N GLY A 166 24.44 17.38 11.23
CA GLY A 166 24.59 17.36 12.69
C GLY A 166 23.39 16.78 13.44
N GLY A 167 22.65 15.86 12.82
CA GLY A 167 21.47 15.22 13.40
C GLY A 167 20.16 15.98 13.13
N VAL A 168 20.23 17.16 12.53
CA VAL A 168 19.05 18.03 12.32
C VAL A 168 18.47 17.82 10.93
N ALA A 169 17.15 17.60 10.86
CA ALA A 169 16.38 17.58 9.62
C ALA A 169 15.07 18.36 9.81
N PRO A 170 14.40 18.76 8.71
CA PRO A 170 13.07 19.34 8.80
C PRO A 170 12.04 18.36 9.36
N VAL A 171 11.00 18.89 10.01
CA VAL A 171 9.74 18.16 10.22
C VAL A 171 9.03 18.11 8.88
N VAL A 172 8.61 16.93 8.42
CA VAL A 172 7.94 16.80 7.12
C VAL A 172 6.50 16.37 7.33
N VAL A 173 5.56 17.18 6.85
CA VAL A 173 4.13 16.87 6.86
C VAL A 173 3.72 16.49 5.44
N VAL A 174 3.33 15.24 5.24
CA VAL A 174 2.77 14.77 3.98
C VAL A 174 1.25 14.83 4.09
N ALA A 175 0.66 15.82 3.44
CA ALA A 175 -0.78 16.05 3.44
C ALA A 175 -1.43 15.62 2.12
N ASP A 176 -2.67 15.19 2.21
CA ASP A 176 -3.48 14.82 1.06
C ASP A 176 -4.26 16.02 0.51
N GLY A 177 -4.08 16.29 -0.78
CA GLY A 177 -4.82 17.32 -1.50
C GLY A 177 -6.00 16.77 -2.32
N LEU A 178 -6.21 15.45 -2.36
CA LEU A 178 -7.21 14.82 -3.22
C LEU A 178 -8.50 14.48 -2.49
N GLY A 179 -8.39 14.22 -1.18
CA GLY A 179 -9.53 14.01 -0.32
C GLY A 179 -10.04 12.59 -0.40
N ASP A 180 -10.96 12.29 0.50
CA ASP A 180 -11.70 11.04 0.45
C ASP A 180 -12.94 11.22 -0.45
N THR A 181 -13.18 10.26 -1.36
CA THR A 181 -14.44 10.29 -2.14
C THR A 181 -15.60 9.70 -1.33
N GLU A 182 -15.33 9.20 -0.12
CA GLU A 182 -16.27 8.46 0.73
C GLU A 182 -16.76 9.28 1.95
N ALA A 183 -16.95 10.59 1.78
CA ALA A 183 -17.53 11.49 2.78
C ALA A 183 -19.05 11.36 2.95
#